data_AF-D3BS32-F1
#
_entry.id   AF-D3BS32-F1
#
_cell.length_a   1.000
_cell.length_b   1.000
_cell.length_c   1.000
_cell.angle_alpha   90.00
_cell.angle_beta   90.00
_cell.angle_gamma   90.00
#
_symmetry.space_group_name_H-M   'P 1'
#
loop_
_entity.id
_entity.type
_entity.pdbx_description
1 polymer ?
#
loop_
_entity_poly.entity_id
_entity_poly.type
_entity_poly.pdbx_seq_one_letter_code
_entity_poly.pdbx_strand_id
1 'polypeptide(L)'
;MLPKIRIISVIAFVFIFVLAVNYFYFYGAEIKQKEEMQQQSEYDNQKIRQLERAIDVMLTKINEYNLTLSLPPVQPTVPPTVPPTEPPTEETIKKMARDMVQGRLDPFDANNVITSKDMLTYFISNFNKNRKVLNADKFKLAPNHIPIVIRVFNKPQYFKVVLDFYRQVEGIEETMIIVSHDGIFKEMFDLVESIDFCQVRQIIHPYSSQVLSNRFPGKDPQLARERKDEDNGKPRNNNVTPLKHHFWWHLNYVWDVMLPEHKGDICLLEEDHLPSYDFYRTLLATRDLRNKECPDCFALQMQEPSFNGDTHDLGICPNIGNMGLTFDRRRWEILRGAGDEYCNFDDYNWDWTLQHMKSVNKIPGKYFFTCKPRIIHIGTCGIHGRDNNNCEVTKEQIDQYKARSDELKRDNAHDWSKYKIRDFMNTNNALHFRGYESWGQMDRDHCNNQKFDI
;
A
#
# COMPACT_ATOMS: atom_id res chain seq x y z
N MET A 1 0.58 -40.51 -74.74
CA MET A 1 1.35 -40.64 -73.49
C MET A 1 1.72 -39.30 -72.81
N LEU A 2 1.68 -38.14 -73.49
CA LEU A 2 2.08 -36.84 -72.89
C LEU A 2 1.17 -36.20 -71.80
N PRO A 3 -0.16 -36.45 -71.67
CA PRO A 3 -0.97 -35.74 -70.67
C PRO A 3 -0.85 -36.31 -69.24
N LYS A 4 -0.45 -37.59 -69.08
CA LYS A 4 -0.30 -38.20 -67.74
C LYS A 4 0.95 -37.73 -66.99
N ILE A 5 2.03 -37.38 -67.70
CA ILE A 5 3.29 -36.92 -67.09
C ILE A 5 3.15 -35.49 -66.52
N ARG A 6 2.41 -34.60 -67.20
CA ARG A 6 2.16 -33.22 -66.70
C ARG A 6 1.32 -33.19 -65.42
N ILE A 7 0.34 -34.08 -65.30
CA ILE A 7 -0.51 -34.16 -64.09
C ILE A 7 0.30 -34.66 -62.88
N ILE A 8 1.18 -35.65 -63.09
CA ILE A 8 2.04 -36.17 -62.02
C ILE A 8 3.05 -35.11 -61.55
N SER A 9 3.64 -34.33 -62.47
CA SER A 9 4.55 -33.22 -62.10
C SER A 9 3.86 -32.11 -61.33
N VAL A 10 2.61 -31.75 -61.66
CA VAL A 10 1.86 -30.72 -60.93
C VAL A 10 1.47 -31.21 -59.54
N ILE A 11 1.04 -32.46 -59.40
CA ILE A 11 0.70 -33.06 -58.10
C ILE A 11 1.96 -33.14 -57.21
N ALA A 12 3.10 -33.56 -57.77
CA ALA A 12 4.36 -33.61 -57.02
C ALA A 12 4.80 -32.22 -56.55
N PHE A 13 4.64 -31.18 -57.38
CA PHE A 13 4.99 -29.81 -57.02
C PHE A 13 4.08 -29.26 -55.91
N VAL A 14 2.77 -29.52 -55.99
CA VAL A 14 1.82 -29.13 -54.94
C VAL A 14 2.13 -29.86 -53.63
N PHE A 15 2.48 -31.14 -53.69
CA PHE A 15 2.81 -31.92 -52.49
C PHE A 15 4.09 -31.42 -51.81
N ILE A 16 5.14 -31.12 -52.58
CA ILE A 16 6.39 -30.54 -52.07
C ILE A 16 6.14 -29.15 -51.47
N PHE A 17 5.31 -28.32 -52.12
CA PHE A 17 4.96 -27.01 -51.62
C PHE A 17 4.19 -27.08 -50.29
N VAL A 18 3.23 -27.99 -50.16
CA VAL A 18 2.47 -28.20 -48.91
C VAL A 18 3.37 -28.71 -47.79
N LEU A 19 4.31 -29.61 -48.08
CA LEU A 19 5.29 -30.09 -47.10
C LEU A 19 6.23 -28.96 -46.65
N ALA A 20 6.69 -28.12 -47.57
CA ALA A 20 7.53 -26.97 -47.24
C ALA A 20 6.79 -25.95 -46.36
N VAL A 21 5.53 -25.61 -46.70
CA VAL A 21 4.72 -24.69 -45.90
C VAL A 21 4.47 -25.24 -44.50
N ASN A 22 4.11 -26.53 -44.37
CA ASN A 22 3.95 -27.16 -43.06
C ASN A 22 5.26 -27.20 -42.28
N TYR A 23 6.38 -27.49 -42.92
CA TYR A 23 7.70 -27.48 -42.28
C TYR A 23 8.03 -26.08 -41.74
N PHE A 24 7.88 -25.03 -42.54
CA PHE A 24 8.12 -23.66 -42.08
C PHE A 24 7.16 -23.20 -40.97
N TYR A 25 5.89 -23.63 -41.02
CA TYR A 25 4.91 -23.30 -39.99
C TYR A 25 5.23 -23.97 -38.65
N PHE A 26 5.51 -25.28 -38.64
CA PHE A 26 5.85 -26.02 -37.43
C PHE A 26 7.20 -25.59 -36.85
N TYR A 27 8.23 -25.48 -37.68
CA TYR A 27 9.57 -25.08 -37.21
C TYR A 27 9.60 -23.62 -36.77
N GLY A 28 8.85 -22.74 -37.43
CA GLY A 28 8.67 -21.35 -37.00
C GLY A 28 7.95 -21.21 -35.66
N ALA A 29 6.95 -22.05 -35.40
CA ALA A 29 6.27 -22.10 -34.10
C ALA A 29 7.21 -22.60 -32.98
N GLU A 30 8.04 -23.60 -33.25
CA GLU A 30 8.99 -24.14 -32.27
C GLU A 30 10.13 -23.15 -31.94
N ILE A 31 10.62 -22.40 -32.94
CA ILE A 31 11.60 -21.32 -32.72
C ILE A 31 10.99 -20.21 -31.85
N LYS A 32 9.77 -19.78 -32.17
CA LYS A 32 9.08 -18.75 -31.40
C LYS A 32 8.84 -19.17 -29.93
N GLN A 33 8.49 -20.43 -29.71
CA GLN A 33 8.32 -20.97 -28.36
C GLN A 33 9.65 -21.01 -27.57
N LYS A 34 10.77 -21.33 -28.23
CA LYS A 34 12.11 -21.28 -27.61
C LYS A 34 12.54 -19.85 -27.28
N GLU A 35 12.26 -18.89 -28.16
CA GLU A 35 12.51 -17.47 -27.90
C GLU A 35 11.68 -16.94 -26.72
N GLU A 36 10.39 -17.29 -26.64
CA GLU A 36 9.52 -16.93 -25.51
C GLU A 36 10.01 -17.55 -24.19
N MET A 37 10.45 -18.82 -24.20
CA MET A 37 11.06 -19.46 -23.03
C MET A 37 12.37 -18.79 -22.61
N GLN A 38 13.20 -18.38 -23.57
CA GLN A 38 14.47 -17.71 -23.29
C GLN A 38 14.25 -16.31 -22.70
N GLN A 39 13.29 -15.55 -23.24
CA GLN A 39 12.87 -14.26 -22.68
C GLN A 39 12.30 -14.41 -21.26
N GLN A 40 11.50 -15.45 -21.02
CA GLN A 40 10.97 -15.74 -19.68
C GLN A 40 12.09 -16.09 -18.70
N SER A 41 13.07 -16.91 -19.11
CA SER A 41 14.26 -17.24 -18.30
C SER A 41 15.11 -16.01 -17.99
N GLU A 42 15.33 -15.11 -18.95
CA GLU A 42 16.05 -13.85 -18.72
C GLU A 42 15.31 -12.93 -17.75
N TYR A 43 13.99 -12.84 -17.87
CA TYR A 43 13.12 -12.11 -16.96
C TYR A 43 13.18 -12.68 -15.53
N ASP A 44 13.12 -14.00 -15.38
CA ASP A 44 13.20 -14.67 -14.07
C ASP A 44 14.58 -14.50 -13.43
N ASN A 45 15.67 -14.57 -14.22
CA ASN A 45 17.03 -14.27 -13.75
C ASN A 45 17.19 -12.81 -13.32
N GLN A 46 16.53 -11.87 -14.00
CA GLN A 46 16.51 -10.46 -13.59
C GLN A 46 15.78 -10.26 -12.25
N LYS A 47 14.67 -10.98 -12.03
CA LYS A 47 13.96 -10.99 -10.73
C LYS A 47 14.80 -11.58 -9.61
N ILE A 48 15.51 -12.69 -9.86
CA ILE A 48 16.41 -13.30 -8.87
C ILE A 48 17.47 -12.30 -8.42
N ARG A 49 18.12 -11.62 -9.36
CA ARG A 49 19.10 -10.57 -9.05
C ARG A 49 18.51 -9.40 -8.27
N GLN A 50 17.25 -9.02 -8.52
CA GLN A 50 16.57 -8.00 -7.72
C GLN A 50 16.30 -8.49 -6.29
N LEU A 51 15.94 -9.76 -6.12
CA LEU A 51 15.71 -10.37 -4.82
C LEU A 51 17.02 -10.48 -4.02
N GLU A 52 18.12 -10.89 -4.66
CA GLU A 52 19.46 -10.95 -4.07
C GLU A 52 19.92 -9.57 -3.58
N ARG A 53 19.71 -8.52 -4.39
CA ARG A 53 20.00 -7.14 -3.96
C ARG A 53 19.15 -6.70 -2.78
N ALA A 54 17.87 -7.08 -2.75
CA ALA A 54 17.01 -6.78 -1.61
C ALA A 54 17.51 -7.49 -0.34
N ILE A 55 17.97 -8.75 -0.47
CA ILE A 55 18.60 -9.52 0.60
C ILE A 55 19.88 -8.84 1.09
N ASP A 56 20.77 -8.40 0.20
CA ASP A 56 22.02 -7.71 0.58
C ASP A 56 21.76 -6.38 1.30
N VAL A 57 20.78 -5.60 0.83
CA VAL A 57 20.34 -4.37 1.51
C VAL A 57 19.82 -4.70 2.92
N MET A 58 19.03 -5.76 3.05
CA MET A 58 18.52 -6.21 4.35
C MET A 58 19.65 -6.67 5.28
N LEU A 59 20.59 -7.50 4.80
CA LEU A 59 21.75 -7.95 5.58
C LEU A 59 22.61 -6.77 6.03
N THR A 60 22.78 -5.77 5.18
CA THR A 60 23.47 -4.51 5.52
C THR A 60 22.73 -3.77 6.64
N LYS A 61 21.41 -3.62 6.54
CA LYS A 61 20.60 -2.94 7.58
C LYS A 61 20.57 -3.72 8.91
N ILE A 62 20.55 -5.05 8.86
CA ILE A 62 20.70 -5.91 10.05
C ILE A 62 22.06 -5.66 10.71
N ASN A 63 23.14 -5.60 9.92
CA ASN A 63 24.48 -5.34 10.42
C ASN A 63 24.63 -3.93 10.98
N GLU A 64 24.09 -2.89 10.33
CA GLU A 64 24.04 -1.51 10.85
C GLU A 64 23.29 -1.43 12.19
N TYR A 65 22.19 -2.18 12.33
CA TYR A 65 21.43 -2.28 13.58
C TYR A 65 22.21 -3.01 14.68
N ASN A 66 23.00 -4.03 14.32
CA ASN A 66 23.88 -4.73 15.26
C ASN A 66 25.10 -3.88 15.66
N LEU A 67 25.63 -3.04 14.77
CA LEU A 67 26.77 -2.14 15.03
C LEU A 67 26.41 -0.97 15.95
N THR A 68 25.18 -0.46 15.87
CA THR A 68 24.68 0.63 16.74
C THR A 68 24.42 0.21 18.18
N LEU A 69 24.54 -1.09 18.50
CA LEU A 69 24.57 -1.62 19.87
C LEU A 69 25.98 -1.63 20.50
N SER A 70 27.05 -1.26 19.77
CA SER A 70 28.39 -1.17 20.35
C SER A 70 28.57 0.15 21.12
N LEU A 71 28.50 0.06 22.46
CA LEU A 71 28.73 1.18 23.39
C LEU A 71 30.23 1.55 23.48
N PRO A 72 30.56 2.82 23.80
CA PRO A 72 31.94 3.25 24.05
C PRO A 72 32.52 2.60 25.33
N PRO A 73 33.86 2.50 25.46
CA PRO A 73 34.48 1.77 26.55
C PRO A 73 34.39 2.56 27.86
N VAL A 74 33.74 1.98 28.87
CA VAL A 74 33.75 2.51 30.25
C VAL A 74 34.10 1.41 31.25
N GLN A 75 34.83 1.88 32.26
CA GLN A 75 35.61 1.23 33.31
C GLN A 75 34.94 0.12 34.13
N PRO A 76 35.73 -0.75 34.79
CA PRO A 76 35.22 -1.95 35.43
C PRO A 76 34.63 -1.65 36.81
N THR A 77 33.31 -1.85 36.96
CA THR A 77 32.72 -2.25 38.24
C THR A 77 31.62 -3.30 38.01
N VAL A 78 31.66 -4.30 38.90
CA VAL A 78 30.96 -5.60 39.02
C VAL A 78 29.52 -5.70 38.42
N PRO A 79 29.19 -6.78 37.69
CA PRO A 79 27.89 -6.96 37.03
C PRO A 79 26.84 -7.67 37.90
N PRO A 80 25.54 -7.32 37.78
CA PRO A 80 24.45 -8.28 37.89
C PRO A 80 24.25 -8.99 36.55
N THR A 81 24.03 -10.30 36.61
CA THR A 81 23.84 -11.21 35.47
C THR A 81 22.60 -10.84 34.65
N VAL A 82 22.84 -10.31 33.45
CA VAL A 82 21.88 -10.25 32.34
C VAL A 82 22.45 -11.15 31.23
N PRO A 83 21.69 -12.12 30.68
CA PRO A 83 22.19 -12.89 29.54
C PRO A 83 22.35 -11.97 28.33
N PRO A 84 23.48 -12.04 27.60
CA PRO A 84 23.65 -11.27 26.38
C PRO A 84 22.74 -11.87 25.30
N THR A 85 21.75 -11.12 24.84
CA THR A 85 21.06 -11.48 23.59
C THR A 85 21.98 -11.10 22.45
N GLU A 86 22.82 -12.07 22.05
CA GLU A 86 23.45 -12.07 20.74
C GLU A 86 22.39 -11.85 19.66
N PRO A 87 22.71 -11.18 18.54
CA PRO A 87 21.83 -11.16 17.39
C PRO A 87 21.46 -12.60 17.01
N PRO A 88 20.19 -12.90 16.74
CA PRO A 88 19.72 -14.26 16.55
C PRO A 88 20.48 -14.89 15.38
N THR A 89 21.08 -16.05 15.64
CA THR A 89 21.77 -16.83 14.60
C THR A 89 20.79 -17.19 13.48
N GLU A 90 21.31 -17.44 12.27
CA GLU A 90 20.49 -17.93 11.14
C GLU A 90 19.63 -19.14 11.53
N GLU A 91 20.15 -20.00 12.40
CA GLU A 91 19.46 -21.18 12.92
C GLU A 91 18.33 -20.83 13.90
N THR A 92 18.52 -19.77 14.70
CA THR A 92 17.48 -19.22 15.59
C THR A 92 16.37 -18.54 14.78
N ILE A 93 16.73 -17.77 13.75
CA ILE A 93 15.80 -17.17 12.78
C ILE A 93 14.98 -18.28 12.09
N LYS A 94 15.64 -19.34 11.62
CA LYS A 94 14.99 -20.50 11.03
C LYS A 94 14.06 -21.21 12.02
N LYS A 95 14.47 -21.39 13.28
CA LYS A 95 13.64 -21.99 14.33
C LYS A 95 12.41 -21.15 14.65
N MET A 96 12.57 -19.83 14.82
CA MET A 96 11.45 -18.93 15.08
C MET A 96 10.50 -18.85 13.88
N ALA A 97 11.01 -18.89 12.64
CA ALA A 97 10.20 -19.02 11.44
C ALA A 97 9.41 -20.35 11.41
N ARG A 98 10.01 -21.48 11.85
CA ARG A 98 9.32 -22.78 11.98
C ARG A 98 8.21 -22.72 13.02
N ASP A 99 8.48 -22.13 14.18
CA ASP A 99 7.53 -22.04 15.29
C ASP A 99 6.35 -21.11 14.96
N MET A 100 6.58 -20.04 14.19
CA MET A 100 5.53 -19.09 13.77
C MET A 100 4.68 -19.55 12.59
N VAL A 101 5.16 -20.52 11.80
CA VAL A 101 4.39 -21.13 10.70
C VAL A 101 3.52 -22.30 11.19
N GLN A 102 3.54 -22.61 12.50
CA GLN A 102 2.66 -23.62 13.10
C GLN A 102 1.19 -23.30 12.84
N GLY A 103 0.62 -24.06 11.88
CA GLY A 103 -0.74 -23.91 11.37
C GLY A 103 -0.84 -24.00 9.85
N ARG A 104 0.26 -23.76 9.10
CA ARG A 104 0.25 -23.84 7.62
C ARG A 104 1.18 -24.92 7.04
N LEU A 105 2.14 -25.44 7.82
CA LEU A 105 3.04 -26.54 7.40
C LEU A 105 3.41 -27.40 8.62
N ASP A 106 3.45 -28.73 8.48
CA ASP A 106 3.96 -29.66 9.49
C ASP A 106 5.50 -29.51 9.58
N PRO A 107 6.05 -29.01 10.70
CA PRO A 107 7.50 -28.79 10.84
C PRO A 107 8.32 -30.09 10.96
N PHE A 108 7.67 -31.26 11.06
CA PHE A 108 8.32 -32.57 11.06
C PHE A 108 8.18 -33.32 9.73
N ASP A 109 7.49 -32.75 8.74
CA ASP A 109 7.52 -33.26 7.38
C ASP A 109 8.87 -32.90 6.73
N ALA A 110 9.69 -33.93 6.49
CA ALA A 110 11.00 -33.79 5.85
C ALA A 110 10.92 -33.21 4.42
N ASN A 111 9.73 -33.08 3.84
CA ASN A 111 9.50 -32.46 2.54
C ASN A 111 9.24 -30.94 2.63
N ASN A 112 9.06 -30.37 3.83
CA ASN A 112 8.81 -28.94 4.00
C ASN A 112 10.12 -28.14 4.03
N VAL A 113 10.55 -27.66 2.86
CA VAL A 113 11.70 -26.76 2.70
C VAL A 113 11.26 -25.32 2.99
N ILE A 114 11.76 -24.72 4.10
CA ILE A 114 11.59 -23.29 4.38
C ILE A 114 12.20 -22.50 3.22
N THR A 115 11.36 -21.74 2.52
CA THR A 115 11.83 -20.97 1.35
C THR A 115 12.42 -19.62 1.80
N SER A 116 13.23 -18.99 0.94
CA SER A 116 13.71 -17.62 1.16
C SER A 116 12.56 -16.62 1.36
N LYS A 117 11.37 -16.91 0.83
CA LYS A 117 10.17 -16.09 1.01
C LYS A 117 9.56 -16.26 2.39
N ASP A 118 9.66 -17.44 3.00
CA ASP A 118 9.15 -17.67 4.36
C ASP A 118 10.07 -17.01 5.40
N MET A 119 11.39 -17.05 5.15
CA MET A 119 12.36 -16.24 5.91
C MET A 119 12.10 -14.73 5.77
N LEU A 120 11.67 -14.27 4.59
CA LEU A 120 11.32 -12.87 4.37
C LEU A 120 10.05 -12.46 5.12
N THR A 121 9.00 -13.28 5.11
CA THR A 121 7.79 -13.04 5.90
C THR A 121 8.12 -13.01 7.40
N TYR A 122 8.98 -13.92 7.88
CA TYR A 122 9.47 -13.89 9.26
C TYR A 122 10.24 -12.59 9.57
N PHE A 123 11.17 -12.18 8.70
CA PHE A 123 11.90 -10.93 8.85
C PHE A 123 10.95 -9.73 8.95
N ILE A 124 9.94 -9.68 8.10
CA ILE A 124 8.91 -8.62 8.12
C ILE A 124 8.16 -8.63 9.45
N SER A 125 7.73 -9.79 9.95
CA SER A 125 7.07 -9.87 11.25
C SER A 125 7.99 -9.38 12.37
N ASN A 126 9.26 -9.78 12.36
CA ASN A 126 10.24 -9.35 13.34
C ASN A 126 10.52 -7.83 13.25
N PHE A 127 10.63 -7.29 12.02
CA PHE A 127 10.78 -5.87 11.77
C PHE A 127 9.57 -5.10 12.31
N ASN A 128 8.36 -5.50 11.95
CA ASN A 128 7.14 -4.83 12.39
C ASN A 128 7.02 -4.81 13.92
N LYS A 129 7.31 -5.94 14.58
CA LYS A 129 7.28 -6.10 16.03
C LYS A 129 8.33 -5.26 16.76
N ASN A 130 9.58 -5.28 16.29
CA ASN A 130 10.72 -4.75 17.04
C ASN A 130 11.24 -3.39 16.57
N ARG A 131 10.77 -2.89 15.41
CA ARG A 131 11.24 -1.60 14.89
C ARG A 131 10.84 -0.49 15.87
N LYS A 132 11.83 0.30 16.27
CA LYS A 132 11.61 1.44 17.18
C LYS A 132 10.98 2.61 16.42
N VAL A 133 10.32 3.48 17.17
CA VAL A 133 9.90 4.80 16.66
C VAL A 133 11.16 5.64 16.46
N LEU A 134 11.38 6.11 15.23
CA LEU A 134 12.46 7.02 14.89
C LEU A 134 12.17 8.41 15.47
N ASN A 135 13.22 9.11 15.89
CA ASN A 135 13.17 10.46 16.48
C ASN A 135 12.29 10.59 17.73
N ALA A 136 11.97 9.49 18.41
CA ALA A 136 11.17 9.51 19.64
C ALA A 136 11.84 10.29 20.79
N ASP A 137 13.16 10.39 20.75
CA ASP A 137 14.00 11.18 21.66
C ASP A 137 13.99 12.68 21.34
N LYS A 138 13.69 13.06 20.10
CA LYS A 138 13.74 14.45 19.61
C LYS A 138 12.39 15.15 19.66
N PHE A 139 11.31 14.40 19.41
CA PHE A 139 9.96 14.94 19.28
C PHE A 139 9.03 14.34 20.32
N LYS A 140 8.07 15.14 20.79
CA LYS A 140 7.07 14.71 21.76
C LYS A 140 5.68 14.78 21.13
N LEU A 141 4.94 13.69 21.22
CA LEU A 141 3.56 13.62 20.74
C LEU A 141 2.65 14.48 21.62
N ALA A 142 1.77 15.26 21.01
CA ALA A 142 0.71 15.96 21.73
C ALA A 142 -0.31 14.95 22.30
N PRO A 143 -0.97 15.23 23.44
CA PRO A 143 -1.93 14.30 24.04
C PRO A 143 -3.08 13.86 23.12
N ASN A 144 -3.52 14.73 22.22
CA ASN A 144 -4.60 14.51 21.25
C ASN A 144 -4.09 14.49 19.80
N HIS A 145 -2.83 14.08 19.60
CA HIS A 145 -2.24 13.96 18.27
C HIS A 145 -3.04 12.98 17.39
N ILE A 146 -2.99 13.21 16.08
CA ILE A 146 -3.59 12.32 15.07
C ILE A 146 -2.44 11.68 14.29
N PRO A 147 -2.13 10.39 14.52
CA PRO A 147 -1.15 9.68 13.70
C PRO A 147 -1.52 9.73 12.22
N ILE A 148 -0.53 9.99 11.36
CA ILE A 148 -0.70 10.05 9.92
C ILE A 148 -0.15 8.76 9.33
N VAL A 149 -1.02 7.90 8.79
CA VAL A 149 -0.64 6.64 8.16
C VAL A 149 -0.49 6.86 6.66
N ILE A 150 0.73 6.75 6.15
CA ILE A 150 1.04 6.89 4.73
C ILE A 150 1.30 5.51 4.14
N ARG A 151 0.43 5.08 3.22
CA ARG A 151 0.61 3.88 2.41
C ARG A 151 1.61 4.19 1.29
N VAL A 152 2.69 3.42 1.20
CA VAL A 152 3.74 3.61 0.20
C VAL A 152 4.02 2.34 -0.57
N PHE A 153 4.27 2.45 -1.88
CA PHE A 153 4.71 1.33 -2.71
C PHE A 153 6.15 1.59 -3.18
N ASN A 154 6.31 2.23 -4.34
CA ASN A 154 7.62 2.48 -4.96
C ASN A 154 7.56 3.67 -5.91
N LYS A 155 7.14 4.83 -5.41
CA LYS A 155 7.21 6.10 -6.15
C LYS A 155 8.10 7.12 -5.42
N PRO A 156 9.40 6.85 -5.25
CA PRO A 156 10.30 7.71 -4.48
C PRO A 156 10.34 9.16 -4.99
N GLN A 157 10.17 9.37 -6.29
CA GLN A 157 10.15 10.69 -6.90
C GLN A 157 8.97 11.57 -6.48
N TYR A 158 7.78 10.98 -6.25
CA TYR A 158 6.66 11.72 -5.65
C TYR A 158 6.84 11.84 -4.14
N PHE A 159 7.20 10.73 -3.49
CA PHE A 159 7.29 10.70 -2.04
C PHE A 159 8.33 11.68 -1.50
N LYS A 160 9.46 11.85 -2.19
CA LYS A 160 10.46 12.87 -1.87
C LYS A 160 9.86 14.28 -1.85
N VAL A 161 9.09 14.65 -2.87
CA VAL A 161 8.41 15.96 -2.93
C VAL A 161 7.38 16.09 -1.81
N VAL A 162 6.63 15.02 -1.53
CA VAL A 162 5.67 14.99 -0.42
C VAL A 162 6.38 15.22 0.93
N LEU A 163 7.52 14.57 1.18
CA LEU A 163 8.31 14.78 2.40
C LEU A 163 8.87 16.21 2.52
N ASP A 164 9.30 16.82 1.41
CA ASP A 164 9.73 18.22 1.40
C ASP A 164 8.61 19.20 1.80
N PHE A 165 7.36 18.89 1.46
CA PHE A 165 6.20 19.65 1.91
C PHE A 165 5.82 19.34 3.36
N TYR A 166 5.86 18.07 3.79
CA TYR A 166 5.63 17.70 5.19
C TYR A 166 6.59 18.39 6.15
N ARG A 167 7.86 18.56 5.78
CA ARG A 167 8.85 19.30 6.57
C ARG A 167 8.41 20.73 6.88
N GLN A 168 7.54 21.32 6.06
CA GLN A 168 7.02 22.68 6.20
C GLN A 168 5.63 22.73 6.83
N VAL A 169 5.03 21.58 7.15
CA VAL A 169 3.71 21.52 7.79
C VAL A 169 3.82 21.96 9.24
N GLU A 170 2.98 22.92 9.63
CA GLU A 170 2.97 23.43 10.99
C GLU A 170 2.40 22.41 11.98
N GLY A 171 3.14 22.14 13.06
CA GLY A 171 2.74 21.21 14.12
C GLY A 171 2.97 19.74 13.78
N ILE A 172 3.62 19.44 12.65
CA ILE A 172 3.93 18.05 12.27
C ILE A 172 4.82 17.35 13.30
N GLU A 173 5.65 18.12 14.01
CA GLU A 173 6.52 17.67 15.10
C GLU A 173 5.75 17.15 16.33
N GLU A 174 4.47 17.49 16.44
CA GLU A 174 3.57 17.09 17.54
C GLU A 174 2.87 15.75 17.28
N THR A 175 3.10 15.12 16.13
CA THR A 175 2.50 13.84 15.74
C THR A 175 3.52 12.81 15.26
N MET A 176 3.00 11.63 14.89
CA MET A 176 3.75 10.53 14.32
C MET A 176 3.29 10.28 12.88
N ILE A 177 4.26 10.13 11.97
CA ILE A 177 4.04 9.54 10.66
C ILE A 177 4.29 8.03 10.74
N ILE A 178 3.31 7.24 10.33
CA ILE A 178 3.39 5.79 10.22
C ILE A 178 3.48 5.45 8.74
N VAL A 179 4.65 5.01 8.28
CA VAL A 179 4.86 4.61 6.89
C VAL A 179 4.61 3.11 6.76
N SER A 180 3.58 2.76 5.98
CA SER A 180 3.18 1.38 5.71
C SER A 180 3.61 0.98 4.31
N HIS A 181 4.63 0.13 4.22
CA HIS A 181 5.30 -0.23 2.97
C HIS A 181 4.67 -1.46 2.30
N ASP A 182 4.29 -1.36 1.02
CA ASP A 182 3.90 -2.49 0.17
C ASP A 182 5.11 -3.09 -0.58
N GLY A 183 6.18 -3.33 0.16
CA GLY A 183 7.42 -3.88 -0.38
C GLY A 183 8.66 -3.25 0.25
N ILE A 184 9.81 -3.83 -0.04
CA ILE A 184 11.11 -3.44 0.49
C ILE A 184 11.91 -2.79 -0.64
N PHE A 185 11.78 -1.48 -0.76
CA PHE A 185 12.45 -0.67 -1.76
C PHE A 185 13.48 0.23 -1.06
N LYS A 186 14.77 0.03 -1.36
CA LYS A 186 15.86 0.72 -0.66
C LYS A 186 15.66 2.24 -0.64
N GLU A 187 15.37 2.85 -1.78
CA GLU A 187 15.20 4.29 -1.90
C GLU A 187 14.03 4.80 -1.04
N MET A 188 12.92 4.06 -0.97
CA MET A 188 11.80 4.40 -0.08
C MET A 188 12.21 4.32 1.39
N PHE A 189 12.95 3.29 1.79
CA PHE A 189 13.46 3.18 3.16
C PHE A 189 14.43 4.32 3.50
N ASP A 190 15.36 4.64 2.61
CA ASP A 190 16.32 5.74 2.79
C ASP A 190 15.58 7.09 2.94
N LEU A 191 14.54 7.34 2.13
CA LEU A 191 13.68 8.53 2.26
C LEU A 191 13.02 8.58 3.64
N VAL A 192 12.43 7.47 4.12
CA VAL A 192 11.78 7.43 5.44
C VAL A 192 12.79 7.58 6.58
N GLU A 193 13.97 6.98 6.46
CA GLU A 193 15.05 7.12 7.46
C GLU A 193 15.63 8.53 7.49
N SER A 194 15.50 9.31 6.42
CA SER A 194 15.93 10.71 6.36
C SER A 194 14.96 11.70 7.02
N ILE A 195 13.77 11.25 7.42
CA ILE A 195 12.79 12.11 8.10
C ILE A 195 13.32 12.48 9.49
N ASP A 196 13.48 13.78 9.72
CA ASP A 196 14.09 14.38 10.91
C ASP A 196 13.22 15.49 11.52
N PHE A 197 11.96 15.64 11.10
CA PHE A 197 11.03 16.70 11.52
C PHE A 197 9.85 16.22 12.37
N CYS A 198 9.68 14.90 12.57
CA CYS A 198 8.66 14.33 13.46
C CYS A 198 9.05 12.91 13.90
N GLN A 199 8.22 12.30 14.76
CA GLN A 199 8.35 10.88 15.07
C GLN A 199 7.91 10.03 13.87
N VAL A 200 8.62 8.93 13.61
CA VAL A 200 8.29 8.04 12.48
C VAL A 200 8.27 6.57 12.90
N ARG A 201 7.23 5.84 12.51
CA ARG A 201 7.20 4.37 12.57
C ARG A 201 7.14 3.79 11.18
N GLN A 202 7.91 2.74 10.93
CA GLN A 202 7.82 1.94 9.70
C GLN A 202 7.19 0.58 10.00
N ILE A 203 6.29 0.15 9.12
CA ILE A 203 5.71 -1.20 9.07
C ILE A 203 5.71 -1.70 7.61
N ILE A 204 5.87 -3.00 7.39
CA ILE A 204 5.95 -3.63 6.08
C ILE A 204 4.81 -4.62 5.94
N HIS A 205 4.06 -4.53 4.84
CA HIS A 205 3.01 -5.47 4.49
C HIS A 205 3.63 -6.85 4.18
N PRO A 206 3.37 -7.89 4.98
CA PRO A 206 3.99 -9.22 4.82
C PRO A 206 3.56 -9.93 3.54
N TYR A 207 2.47 -9.46 2.92
CA TYR A 207 1.85 -10.06 1.75
C TYR A 207 2.02 -9.21 0.48
N SER A 208 2.96 -8.27 0.49
CA SER A 208 3.17 -7.36 -0.63
C SER A 208 3.53 -8.06 -1.94
N SER A 209 3.19 -7.41 -3.04
CA SER A 209 3.40 -7.95 -4.39
C SER A 209 4.89 -8.17 -4.72
N GLN A 210 5.80 -7.43 -4.08
CA GLN A 210 7.25 -7.61 -4.23
C GLN A 210 7.76 -8.81 -3.40
N VAL A 211 7.33 -8.93 -2.14
CA VAL A 211 7.69 -10.04 -1.24
C VAL A 211 7.18 -11.37 -1.78
N LEU A 212 5.97 -11.36 -2.35
CA LEU A 212 5.28 -12.52 -2.88
C LEU A 212 5.18 -12.47 -4.42
N SER A 213 6.29 -12.17 -5.09
CA SER A 213 6.33 -11.83 -6.53
C SER A 213 5.97 -12.91 -7.56
N ASN A 214 5.73 -14.16 -7.13
CA ASN A 214 5.33 -15.31 -7.96
C ASN A 214 4.42 -16.28 -7.16
N ARG A 215 3.69 -15.81 -6.14
CA ARG A 215 2.74 -16.62 -5.37
C ARG A 215 1.62 -15.76 -4.79
N PHE A 216 0.45 -16.34 -4.59
CA PHE A 216 -0.65 -15.74 -3.82
C PHE A 216 -0.21 -15.38 -2.37
N PRO A 217 -0.75 -14.31 -1.76
CA PRO A 217 -1.61 -13.24 -2.32
C PRO A 217 -0.85 -12.12 -3.08
N GLY A 218 0.45 -12.28 -3.36
CA GLY A 218 1.24 -11.30 -4.12
C GLY A 218 0.94 -11.32 -5.61
N LYS A 219 1.97 -11.46 -6.46
CA LYS A 219 1.78 -11.65 -7.91
C LYS A 219 1.75 -13.14 -8.21
N ASP A 220 0.60 -13.66 -8.61
CA ASP A 220 0.46 -15.05 -9.01
C ASP A 220 0.21 -15.13 -10.53
N PRO A 221 1.18 -15.62 -11.34
CA PRO A 221 1.02 -15.69 -12.79
C PRO A 221 -0.12 -16.60 -13.23
N GLN A 222 -0.47 -17.62 -12.45
CA GLN A 222 -1.53 -18.54 -12.78
C GLN A 222 -2.90 -17.89 -12.57
N LEU A 223 -3.12 -17.26 -11.42
CA LEU A 223 -4.38 -16.56 -11.13
C LEU A 223 -4.62 -15.35 -12.05
N ALA A 224 -3.55 -14.77 -12.61
CA ALA A 224 -3.67 -13.70 -13.60
C ALA A 224 -4.00 -14.17 -15.01
N ARG A 225 -3.73 -15.45 -15.33
CA ARG A 225 -4.02 -16.05 -16.65
C ARG A 225 -5.34 -16.80 -16.67
N GLU A 226 -5.61 -17.54 -15.59
CA GLU A 226 -6.70 -18.50 -15.52
C GLU A 226 -7.82 -17.96 -14.62
N ARG A 227 -9.06 -18.06 -15.14
CA ARG A 227 -10.28 -17.81 -14.38
C ARG A 227 -10.54 -19.06 -13.54
N LYS A 228 -9.93 -19.15 -12.35
CA LYS A 228 -10.07 -20.34 -11.49
C LYS A 228 -11.26 -20.29 -10.54
N ASP A 229 -11.84 -19.12 -10.32
CA ASP A 229 -12.96 -18.97 -9.40
C ASP A 229 -14.28 -19.14 -10.16
N GLU A 230 -15.25 -19.82 -9.53
CA GLU A 230 -16.56 -20.18 -10.09
C GLU A 230 -17.45 -18.96 -10.41
N ASP A 231 -17.05 -17.76 -9.99
CA ASP A 231 -17.72 -16.50 -10.29
C ASP A 231 -17.34 -16.00 -11.70
N ASN A 232 -18.34 -15.61 -12.49
CA ASN A 232 -18.21 -15.17 -13.89
C ASN A 232 -17.41 -13.86 -14.12
N GLY A 233 -16.61 -13.41 -13.15
CA GLY A 233 -15.83 -12.16 -13.17
C GLY A 233 -14.50 -12.23 -13.93
N LYS A 234 -13.80 -11.08 -14.00
CA LYS A 234 -12.46 -10.96 -14.60
C LYS A 234 -11.39 -11.73 -13.81
N PRO A 235 -10.35 -12.26 -14.49
CA PRO A 235 -9.16 -12.78 -13.84
C PRO A 235 -8.51 -11.76 -12.90
N ARG A 236 -7.77 -12.26 -11.91
CA ARG A 236 -7.07 -11.44 -10.94
C ARG A 236 -6.02 -10.55 -11.61
N ASN A 237 -6.11 -9.26 -11.39
CA ASN A 237 -5.11 -8.30 -11.82
C ASN A 237 -4.07 -8.07 -10.71
N ASN A 238 -2.93 -8.76 -10.86
CA ASN A 238 -1.77 -8.73 -9.96
C ASN A 238 -1.17 -7.33 -9.71
N ASN A 239 -1.53 -6.31 -10.49
CA ASN A 239 -1.02 -4.95 -10.30
C ASN A 239 -1.94 -4.09 -9.42
N VAL A 240 -3.20 -4.48 -9.20
CA VAL A 240 -4.19 -3.64 -8.50
C VAL A 240 -4.82 -4.33 -7.30
N THR A 241 -5.05 -5.65 -7.36
CA THR A 241 -5.57 -6.45 -6.24
C THR A 241 -4.75 -6.31 -4.95
N PRO A 242 -3.40 -6.26 -4.98
CA PRO A 242 -2.61 -6.05 -3.76
C PRO A 242 -2.91 -4.74 -3.01
N LEU A 243 -3.46 -3.71 -3.67
CA LEU A 243 -3.79 -2.43 -3.03
C LEU A 243 -4.85 -2.59 -1.93
N LYS A 244 -5.95 -3.31 -2.23
CA LYS A 244 -7.01 -3.57 -1.26
C LYS A 244 -6.55 -4.49 -0.14
N HIS A 245 -5.70 -5.47 -0.43
CA HIS A 245 -5.06 -6.29 0.61
C HIS A 245 -4.22 -5.43 1.57
N HIS A 246 -3.38 -4.55 1.03
CA HIS A 246 -2.54 -3.68 1.85
C HIS A 246 -3.38 -2.70 2.68
N PHE A 247 -4.42 -2.12 2.08
CA PHE A 247 -5.35 -1.21 2.78
C PHE A 247 -6.12 -1.91 3.89
N TRP A 248 -6.53 -3.17 3.71
CA TRP A 248 -7.18 -3.90 4.79
C TRP A 248 -6.18 -4.30 5.89
N TRP A 249 -5.03 -4.84 5.50
CA TRP A 249 -4.00 -5.29 6.42
C TRP A 249 -3.48 -4.16 7.31
N HIS A 250 -3.10 -3.01 6.72
CA HIS A 250 -2.47 -1.95 7.52
C HIS A 250 -3.47 -1.29 8.48
N LEU A 251 -4.77 -1.30 8.17
CA LEU A 251 -5.78 -0.81 9.09
C LEU A 251 -5.86 -1.71 10.31
N ASN A 252 -6.01 -3.03 10.13
CA ASN A 252 -6.03 -3.97 11.24
C ASN A 252 -4.72 -3.89 12.04
N TYR A 253 -3.56 -3.88 11.37
CA TYR A 253 -2.26 -3.84 12.05
C TYR A 253 -2.05 -2.54 12.84
N VAL A 254 -2.30 -1.37 12.23
CA VAL A 254 -2.10 -0.08 12.90
C VAL A 254 -3.00 0.03 14.12
N TRP A 255 -4.26 -0.35 13.97
CA TRP A 255 -5.26 -0.15 15.00
C TRP A 255 -5.20 -1.19 16.13
N ASP A 256 -5.04 -2.46 15.79
CA ASP A 256 -5.23 -3.55 16.73
C ASP A 256 -3.90 -4.09 17.30
N VAL A 257 -2.78 -3.90 16.59
CA VAL A 257 -1.43 -4.27 17.08
C VAL A 257 -0.63 -3.07 17.53
N MET A 258 -0.52 -2.06 16.67
CA MET A 258 0.42 -0.97 16.88
C MET A 258 -0.12 0.05 17.89
N LEU A 259 -1.41 0.37 17.80
CA LEU A 259 -2.07 1.41 18.60
C LEU A 259 -3.30 0.88 19.37
N PRO A 260 -3.22 -0.23 20.12
CA PRO A 260 -4.39 -0.87 20.75
C PRO A 260 -5.12 0.06 21.74
N GLU A 261 -4.37 0.94 22.40
CA GLU A 261 -4.88 1.90 23.38
C GLU A 261 -5.30 3.25 22.77
N HIS A 262 -4.96 3.52 21.50
CA HIS A 262 -5.32 4.78 20.86
C HIS A 262 -6.82 4.85 20.59
N LYS A 263 -7.48 5.84 21.18
CA LYS A 263 -8.93 6.06 21.00
C LYS A 263 -9.26 7.20 20.04
N GLY A 264 -8.31 8.11 19.80
CA GLY A 264 -8.47 9.26 18.91
C GLY A 264 -8.45 8.85 17.44
N ASP A 265 -8.45 9.86 16.56
CA ASP A 265 -8.39 9.63 15.11
C ASP A 265 -7.00 9.18 14.63
N ILE A 266 -6.97 8.46 13.51
CA ILE A 266 -5.81 8.39 12.60
C ILE A 266 -6.19 9.02 11.25
N CYS A 267 -5.23 9.51 10.48
CA CYS A 267 -5.44 10.05 9.13
C CYS A 267 -4.72 9.19 8.08
N LEU A 268 -5.46 8.74 7.06
CA LEU A 268 -4.94 7.86 6.01
C LEU A 268 -4.57 8.65 4.75
N LEU A 269 -3.34 8.45 4.26
CA LEU A 269 -2.79 9.09 3.06
C LEU A 269 -1.93 8.12 2.24
N GLU A 270 -1.51 8.57 1.05
CA GLU A 270 -0.69 7.82 0.11
C GLU A 270 0.60 8.58 -0.23
N GLU A 271 1.57 7.91 -0.86
CA GLU A 271 2.91 8.45 -1.15
C GLU A 271 2.94 9.65 -2.12
N ASP A 272 1.83 9.91 -2.82
CA ASP A 272 1.62 11.03 -3.74
C ASP A 272 0.51 12.00 -3.29
N HIS A 273 0.18 11.99 -1.99
CA HIS A 273 -0.67 12.99 -1.34
C HIS A 273 0.18 14.12 -0.73
N LEU A 274 0.21 15.27 -1.41
CA LEU A 274 1.00 16.44 -1.01
C LEU A 274 0.18 17.33 -0.05
N PRO A 275 0.69 17.63 1.17
CA PRO A 275 -0.01 18.47 2.15
C PRO A 275 0.24 19.97 1.97
N SER A 276 -0.77 20.80 2.29
CA SER A 276 -0.58 22.23 2.51
C SER A 276 0.12 22.51 3.84
N TYR A 277 0.68 23.71 4.01
CA TYR A 277 1.42 24.04 5.25
C TYR A 277 0.55 23.97 6.52
N ASP A 278 -0.74 24.30 6.41
CA ASP A 278 -1.71 24.30 7.52
C ASP A 278 -2.38 22.93 7.71
N PHE A 279 -2.02 21.91 6.92
CA PHE A 279 -2.71 20.62 6.87
C PHE A 279 -3.00 20.04 8.26
N TYR A 280 -1.98 19.93 9.12
CA TYR A 280 -2.14 19.27 10.41
C TYR A 280 -2.94 20.11 11.42
N ARG A 281 -2.75 21.42 11.43
CA ARG A 281 -3.59 22.34 12.23
C ARG A 281 -5.05 22.30 11.81
N THR A 282 -5.30 22.30 10.50
CA THR A 282 -6.64 22.15 9.94
C THR A 282 -7.25 20.79 10.27
N LEU A 283 -6.47 19.71 10.21
CA LEU A 283 -6.93 18.36 10.57
C LEU A 283 -7.41 18.29 12.03
N LEU A 284 -6.66 18.88 12.96
CA LEU A 284 -7.05 18.95 14.38
C LEU A 284 -8.34 19.76 14.57
N ALA A 285 -8.41 20.97 13.99
CA ALA A 285 -9.58 21.84 14.12
C ALA A 285 -10.84 21.22 13.50
N THR A 286 -10.72 20.64 12.31
CA THR A 286 -11.86 20.04 11.60
C THR A 286 -12.29 18.71 12.20
N ARG A 287 -11.39 17.95 12.84
CA ARG A 287 -11.79 16.83 13.71
C ARG A 287 -12.71 17.31 14.83
N ASP A 288 -12.31 18.36 15.54
CA ASP A 288 -13.06 18.87 16.69
C ASP A 288 -14.43 19.40 16.26
N LEU A 289 -14.47 20.12 15.13
CA LEU A 289 -15.72 20.57 14.51
C LEU A 289 -16.59 19.40 14.03
N ARG A 290 -16.02 18.36 13.41
CA ARG A 290 -16.74 17.14 13.03
C ARG A 290 -17.35 16.45 14.26
N ASN A 291 -16.62 16.36 15.36
CA ASN A 291 -17.13 15.75 16.60
C ASN A 291 -18.28 16.56 17.22
N LYS A 292 -18.25 17.90 17.09
CA LYS A 292 -19.29 18.81 17.60
C LYS A 292 -20.52 18.88 16.70
N GLU A 293 -20.31 19.10 15.41
CA GLU A 293 -21.35 19.48 14.45
C GLU A 293 -21.90 18.29 13.65
N CYS A 294 -21.13 17.20 13.55
CA CYS A 294 -21.55 15.96 12.89
C CYS A 294 -21.02 14.71 13.61
N PRO A 295 -21.45 14.43 14.85
CA PRO A 295 -20.99 13.25 15.60
C PRO A 295 -21.30 11.92 14.89
N ASP A 296 -22.30 11.91 14.00
CA ASP A 296 -22.68 10.76 13.17
C ASP A 296 -21.88 10.64 11.87
N CYS A 297 -21.04 11.63 11.51
CA CYS A 297 -20.17 11.53 10.35
C CYS A 297 -19.16 10.39 10.57
N PHE A 298 -19.10 9.46 9.61
CA PHE A 298 -18.22 8.30 9.68
C PHE A 298 -16.75 8.71 9.65
N ALA A 299 -16.38 9.64 8.77
CA ALA A 299 -15.01 10.10 8.66
C ALA A 299 -14.94 11.60 8.31
N LEU A 300 -13.75 12.16 8.49
CA LEU A 300 -13.31 13.46 8.02
C LEU A 300 -12.43 13.24 6.79
N GLN A 301 -12.47 14.17 5.85
CA GLN A 301 -11.70 14.14 4.61
C GLN A 301 -11.06 15.51 4.38
N MET A 302 -9.82 15.52 3.87
CA MET A 302 -9.05 16.76 3.70
C MET A 302 -9.22 17.36 2.30
N GLN A 303 -10.18 16.81 1.55
CA GLN A 303 -10.64 17.27 0.26
C GLN A 303 -11.95 16.54 -0.11
N GLU A 304 -12.85 17.22 -0.81
CA GLU A 304 -13.84 16.58 -1.69
C GLU A 304 -13.77 17.26 -3.07
N PRO A 305 -13.30 16.56 -4.13
CA PRO A 305 -12.98 17.19 -5.40
C PRO A 305 -14.16 17.86 -6.12
N SER A 306 -15.39 17.43 -5.82
CA SER A 306 -16.61 17.99 -6.43
C SER A 306 -17.02 19.34 -5.86
N PHE A 307 -16.39 19.81 -4.78
CA PHE A 307 -16.72 21.08 -4.15
C PHE A 307 -15.48 21.96 -4.04
N ASN A 308 -15.64 23.23 -4.42
CA ASN A 308 -14.66 24.27 -4.18
C ASN A 308 -15.31 25.32 -3.27
N GLY A 309 -14.57 25.79 -2.29
CA GLY A 309 -15.05 26.79 -1.34
C GLY A 309 -13.89 27.58 -0.74
N ASP A 310 -14.24 28.50 0.15
CA ASP A 310 -13.26 29.33 0.85
C ASP A 310 -12.48 28.50 1.88
N THR A 311 -11.38 29.04 2.38
CA THR A 311 -10.44 28.38 3.31
C THR A 311 -11.15 27.76 4.53
N HIS A 312 -12.18 28.39 5.09
CA HIS A 312 -12.92 27.91 6.27
C HIS A 312 -14.28 27.29 5.93
N ASP A 313 -14.60 27.11 4.65
CA ASP A 313 -15.80 26.38 4.26
C ASP A 313 -15.60 24.88 4.46
N LEU A 314 -16.57 24.27 5.14
CA LEU A 314 -16.67 22.86 5.45
C LEU A 314 -17.94 22.30 4.83
N GLY A 315 -17.96 21.00 4.61
CA GLY A 315 -19.12 20.33 4.06
C GLY A 315 -19.42 19.00 4.71
N ILE A 316 -20.68 18.59 4.58
CA ILE A 316 -21.13 17.23 4.85
C ILE A 316 -21.66 16.66 3.54
N CYS A 317 -21.14 15.53 3.09
CA CYS A 317 -21.60 14.88 1.86
C CYS A 317 -21.73 13.36 2.09
N PRO A 318 -22.40 12.65 1.18
CA PRO A 318 -22.41 11.20 1.21
C PRO A 318 -21.18 10.60 0.52
N ASN A 319 -20.32 11.39 -0.11
CA ASN A 319 -19.18 10.89 -0.89
C ASN A 319 -18.01 10.49 0.01
N ILE A 320 -17.42 9.34 -0.32
CA ILE A 320 -16.13 8.91 0.19
C ILE A 320 -15.08 9.26 -0.86
N GLY A 321 -14.09 10.01 -0.42
CA GLY A 321 -12.84 10.30 -1.08
C GLY A 321 -11.70 9.53 -0.42
N ASN A 322 -10.56 9.55 -1.10
CA ASN A 322 -9.37 8.78 -0.74
C ASN A 322 -8.26 9.64 -0.13
N MET A 323 -8.48 10.95 0.06
CA MET A 323 -7.48 11.92 0.51
C MET A 323 -7.75 12.41 1.94
N GLY A 324 -7.01 11.86 2.89
CA GLY A 324 -7.05 12.28 4.30
C GLY A 324 -8.24 11.71 5.05
N LEU A 325 -8.64 10.47 4.71
CA LEU A 325 -9.72 9.78 5.39
C LEU A 325 -9.35 9.57 6.86
N THR A 326 -10.07 10.23 7.75
CA THR A 326 -9.71 10.39 9.16
C THR A 326 -10.84 9.94 10.08
N PHE A 327 -10.60 8.94 10.92
CA PHE A 327 -11.60 8.38 11.83
C PHE A 327 -10.98 7.78 13.08
N ASP A 328 -11.81 7.66 14.13
CA ASP A 328 -11.44 7.18 15.47
C ASP A 328 -11.61 5.66 15.66
N ARG A 329 -11.25 5.17 16.85
CA ARG A 329 -11.40 3.75 17.24
C ARG A 329 -12.83 3.24 17.08
N ARG A 330 -13.82 4.02 17.50
CA ARG A 330 -15.23 3.62 17.42
C ARG A 330 -15.66 3.39 15.97
N ARG A 331 -15.24 4.26 15.06
CA ARG A 331 -15.51 4.16 13.62
C ARG A 331 -14.75 3.00 12.99
N TRP A 332 -13.52 2.73 13.43
CA TRP A 332 -12.81 1.50 13.06
C TRP A 332 -13.57 0.24 13.46
N GLU A 333 -14.07 0.16 14.70
CA GLU A 333 -14.79 -1.02 15.18
C GLU A 333 -16.05 -1.31 14.35
N ILE A 334 -16.75 -0.27 13.89
CA ILE A 334 -17.86 -0.39 12.94
C ILE A 334 -17.37 -0.99 11.61
N LEU A 335 -16.30 -0.43 11.03
CA LEU A 335 -15.74 -0.90 9.76
C LEU A 335 -15.24 -2.35 9.85
N ARG A 336 -14.49 -2.67 10.91
CA ARG A 336 -13.96 -4.00 11.19
C ARG A 336 -15.08 -5.02 11.39
N GLY A 337 -16.13 -4.66 12.14
CA GLY A 337 -17.33 -5.48 12.31
C GLY A 337 -18.08 -5.74 11.00
N ALA A 338 -18.00 -4.82 10.05
CA ALA A 338 -18.52 -4.97 8.70
C ALA A 338 -17.53 -5.61 7.71
N GLY A 339 -16.38 -6.12 8.17
CA GLY A 339 -15.31 -6.57 7.29
C GLY A 339 -15.69 -7.75 6.38
N ASP A 340 -16.74 -8.52 6.70
CA ASP A 340 -17.22 -9.59 5.80
C ASP A 340 -17.77 -8.98 4.51
N GLU A 341 -18.44 -7.83 4.58
CA GLU A 341 -18.89 -7.10 3.39
C GLU A 341 -17.69 -6.57 2.61
N TYR A 342 -16.72 -5.96 3.32
CA TYR A 342 -15.52 -5.42 2.70
C TYR A 342 -14.76 -6.50 1.90
N CYS A 343 -14.53 -7.64 2.55
CA CYS A 343 -13.74 -8.72 1.99
C CYS A 343 -14.50 -9.51 0.91
N ASN A 344 -15.83 -9.52 0.89
CA ASN A 344 -16.61 -10.27 -0.10
C ASN A 344 -17.15 -9.44 -1.26
N PHE A 345 -17.09 -8.10 -1.21
CA PHE A 345 -17.48 -7.28 -2.35
C PHE A 345 -16.45 -7.40 -3.49
N ASP A 346 -16.93 -7.70 -4.70
CA ASP A 346 -16.10 -7.95 -5.90
C ASP A 346 -15.53 -6.66 -6.50
N ASP A 347 -14.61 -6.04 -5.77
CA ASP A 347 -13.88 -4.87 -6.23
C ASP A 347 -12.48 -4.85 -5.62
N TYR A 348 -11.47 -4.64 -6.46
CA TYR A 348 -10.08 -4.50 -6.02
C TYR A 348 -9.75 -3.13 -5.41
N ASN A 349 -10.63 -2.14 -5.53
CA ASN A 349 -10.45 -0.79 -5.01
C ASN A 349 -11.04 -0.71 -3.60
N TRP A 350 -10.21 -0.31 -2.65
CA TRP A 350 -10.63 -0.20 -1.25
C TRP A 350 -11.67 0.89 -1.03
N ASP A 351 -11.57 2.02 -1.73
CA ASP A 351 -12.43 3.19 -1.61
C ASP A 351 -13.81 2.95 -2.22
N TRP A 352 -13.88 2.36 -3.40
CA TRP A 352 -15.15 1.90 -3.99
C TRP A 352 -15.81 0.79 -3.17
N THR A 353 -15.02 -0.07 -2.53
CA THR A 353 -15.54 -1.05 -1.57
C THR A 353 -16.21 -0.33 -0.38
N LEU A 354 -15.60 0.72 0.18
CA LEU A 354 -16.24 1.52 1.24
C LEU A 354 -17.53 2.21 0.73
N GLN A 355 -17.53 2.70 -0.51
CA GLN A 355 -18.72 3.31 -1.12
C GLN A 355 -19.86 2.29 -1.24
N HIS A 356 -19.54 1.05 -1.61
CA HIS A 356 -20.50 -0.06 -1.61
C HIS A 356 -21.03 -0.34 -0.20
N MET A 357 -20.14 -0.53 0.79
CA MET A 357 -20.53 -0.79 2.18
C MET A 357 -21.47 0.27 2.74
N LYS A 358 -21.22 1.54 2.40
CA LYS A 358 -22.11 2.65 2.70
C LYS A 358 -23.47 2.48 2.02
N SER A 359 -23.50 2.15 0.73
CA SER A 359 -24.75 1.98 -0.05
C SER A 359 -25.63 0.84 0.47
N VAL A 360 -25.03 -0.18 1.09
CA VAL A 360 -25.73 -1.30 1.74
C VAL A 360 -25.88 -1.13 3.26
N ASN A 361 -25.69 0.09 3.78
CA ASN A 361 -25.86 0.47 5.19
C ASN A 361 -25.00 -0.34 6.19
N LYS A 362 -23.83 -0.81 5.77
CA LYS A 362 -22.85 -1.49 6.65
C LYS A 362 -21.95 -0.51 7.41
N ILE A 363 -21.77 0.69 6.89
CA ILE A 363 -21.08 1.81 7.55
C ILE A 363 -21.92 3.09 7.44
N PRO A 364 -21.78 4.07 8.35
CA PRO A 364 -22.52 5.33 8.28
C PRO A 364 -22.19 6.11 7.00
N GLY A 365 -23.21 6.78 6.45
CA GLY A 365 -23.13 7.42 5.13
C GLY A 365 -22.91 8.92 5.09
N LYS A 366 -22.43 9.53 6.18
CA LYS A 366 -22.11 10.96 6.24
C LYS A 366 -20.61 11.16 6.39
N TYR A 367 -20.04 12.08 5.61
CA TYR A 367 -18.62 12.39 5.64
C TYR A 367 -18.42 13.90 5.76
N PHE A 368 -17.59 14.29 6.70
CA PHE A 368 -17.22 15.69 6.92
C PHE A 368 -15.99 16.01 6.07
N PHE A 369 -15.90 17.19 5.46
CA PHE A 369 -14.76 17.51 4.62
C PHE A 369 -14.43 19.01 4.57
N THR A 370 -13.20 19.32 4.18
CA THR A 370 -12.77 20.69 3.85
C THR A 370 -13.09 21.03 2.39
N CYS A 371 -13.83 22.11 2.14
CA CYS A 371 -14.14 22.56 0.78
C CYS A 371 -12.91 23.07 0.02
N LYS A 372 -11.99 23.75 0.72
CA LYS A 372 -10.66 24.08 0.17
C LYS A 372 -9.69 22.91 0.50
N PRO A 373 -9.13 22.20 -0.50
CA PRO A 373 -8.26 21.05 -0.27
C PRO A 373 -6.98 21.39 0.50
N ARG A 374 -6.67 20.59 1.52
CA ARG A 374 -5.39 20.61 2.29
C ARG A 374 -4.44 19.48 1.91
N ILE A 375 -4.95 18.53 1.14
CA ILE A 375 -4.18 17.51 0.43
C ILE A 375 -4.46 17.71 -1.05
N ILE A 376 -3.47 17.45 -1.89
CA ILE A 376 -3.64 17.31 -3.33
C ILE A 376 -2.92 16.06 -3.83
N HIS A 377 -3.48 15.38 -4.82
CA HIS A 377 -2.85 14.23 -5.45
C HIS A 377 -1.93 14.69 -6.59
N ILE A 378 -0.64 14.40 -6.47
CA ILE A 378 0.40 14.80 -7.45
C ILE A 378 0.82 13.66 -8.39
N GLY A 379 0.30 12.45 -8.17
CA GLY A 379 0.60 11.29 -9.00
C GLY A 379 0.08 11.47 -10.43
N THR A 380 0.98 11.63 -11.39
CA THR A 380 0.66 11.64 -12.83
C THR A 380 0.84 10.28 -13.48
N CYS A 381 1.67 9.42 -12.87
CA CYS A 381 1.94 8.04 -13.27
C CYS A 381 1.53 7.01 -12.20
N GLY A 382 1.28 5.78 -12.62
CA GLY A 382 0.86 4.67 -11.76
C GLY A 382 -0.36 3.93 -12.32
N ILE A 383 -1.05 3.17 -11.47
CA ILE A 383 -2.16 2.28 -11.88
C ILE A 383 -3.26 3.02 -12.65
N HIS A 384 -3.56 4.26 -12.27
CA HIS A 384 -4.53 5.13 -12.93
C HIS A 384 -3.87 6.37 -13.57
N GLY A 385 -2.55 6.36 -13.75
CA GLY A 385 -1.79 7.48 -14.30
C GLY A 385 -2.19 7.78 -15.74
N ARG A 386 -2.33 9.07 -16.07
CA ARG A 386 -2.60 9.53 -17.45
C ARG A 386 -1.35 9.46 -18.33
N ASP A 387 -0.17 9.54 -17.72
CA ASP A 387 1.12 9.47 -18.40
C ASP A 387 2.08 8.55 -17.62
N ASN A 388 2.12 7.28 -18.01
CA ASN A 388 3.04 6.31 -17.40
C ASN A 388 4.49 6.45 -17.87
N ASN A 389 4.76 7.34 -18.83
CA ASN A 389 6.11 7.60 -19.33
C ASN A 389 6.76 8.80 -18.62
N ASN A 390 5.97 9.69 -18.01
CA ASN A 390 6.47 10.83 -17.25
C ASN A 390 6.04 10.77 -15.78
N CYS A 391 6.91 10.18 -14.97
CA CYS A 391 6.71 9.96 -13.54
C CYS A 391 7.29 11.07 -12.65
N GLU A 392 7.81 12.16 -13.21
CA GLU A 392 8.49 13.22 -12.46
C GLU A 392 7.57 14.39 -12.12
N VAL A 393 7.82 15.03 -10.98
CA VAL A 393 7.19 16.32 -10.63
C VAL A 393 8.08 17.44 -11.15
N THR A 394 7.58 18.24 -12.09
CA THR A 394 8.35 19.32 -12.67
C THR A 394 8.54 20.47 -11.68
N LYS A 395 9.58 21.28 -11.92
CA LYS A 395 9.83 22.49 -11.14
C LYS A 395 8.64 23.46 -11.17
N GLU A 396 7.98 23.58 -12.32
CA GLU A 396 6.78 24.40 -12.48
C GLU A 396 5.63 23.90 -11.60
N GLN A 397 5.37 22.59 -11.58
CA GLN A 397 4.36 21.99 -10.70
C GLN A 397 4.66 22.27 -9.23
N ILE A 398 5.93 22.10 -8.81
CA ILE A 398 6.36 22.41 -7.43
C ILE A 398 6.09 23.88 -7.09
N ASP A 399 6.40 24.81 -8.00
CA ASP A 399 6.20 26.24 -7.77
C ASP A 399 4.69 26.60 -7.73
N GLN A 400 3.85 25.94 -8.54
CA GLN A 400 2.39 26.04 -8.44
C GLN A 400 1.86 25.56 -7.09
N TYR A 401 2.36 24.42 -6.59
CA TYR A 401 1.97 23.89 -5.27
C TYR A 401 2.40 24.81 -4.13
N LYS A 402 3.59 25.42 -4.22
CA LYS A 402 4.05 26.43 -3.26
C LYS A 402 3.16 27.67 -3.27
N ALA A 403 2.83 28.19 -4.44
CA ALA A 403 1.95 29.35 -4.58
C ALA A 403 0.57 29.09 -3.96
N ARG A 404 0.00 27.90 -4.15
CA ARG A 404 -1.24 27.47 -3.49
C ARG A 404 -1.12 27.42 -1.97
N SER A 405 0.00 26.92 -1.46
CA SER A 405 0.27 26.89 -0.01
C SER A 405 0.38 28.31 0.57
N ASP A 406 1.01 29.24 -0.16
CA ASP A 406 1.15 30.64 0.24
C ASP A 406 -0.17 31.44 0.15
N GLU A 407 -1.11 31.02 -0.70
CA GLU A 407 -2.49 31.52 -0.67
C GLU A 407 -3.17 31.18 0.66
N LEU A 408 -3.09 29.93 1.11
CA LEU A 408 -3.67 29.50 2.38
C LEU A 408 -3.08 30.26 3.59
N LYS A 409 -1.79 30.61 3.54
CA LYS A 409 -1.15 31.42 4.60
C LYS A 409 -1.77 32.81 4.73
N ARG A 410 -2.13 33.43 3.60
CA ARG A 410 -2.68 34.80 3.58
C ARG A 410 -4.12 34.88 4.08
N ASP A 411 -4.87 33.80 3.96
CA ASP A 411 -6.29 33.74 4.31
C ASP A 411 -6.57 33.56 5.82
N ASN A 412 -5.54 33.67 6.68
CA ASN A 412 -5.61 33.36 8.11
C ASN A 412 -6.23 31.97 8.37
N ALA A 413 -5.72 30.92 7.72
CA ALA A 413 -6.25 29.55 7.80
C ALA A 413 -6.36 28.94 9.22
N HIS A 414 -5.83 29.61 10.24
CA HIS A 414 -5.91 29.18 11.63
C HIS A 414 -7.13 29.74 12.38
N ASP A 415 -7.86 30.71 11.82
CA ASP A 415 -9.03 31.31 12.46
C ASP A 415 -10.31 30.50 12.19
N TRP A 416 -10.39 29.35 12.86
CA TRP A 416 -11.55 28.46 12.82
C TRP A 416 -12.78 28.99 13.56
N SER A 417 -12.81 30.25 14.01
CA SER A 417 -14.04 30.89 14.50
C SER A 417 -15.00 31.26 13.35
N LYS A 418 -14.51 31.31 12.12
CA LYS A 418 -15.23 31.78 10.92
C LYS A 418 -15.75 30.67 10.02
N TYR A 419 -15.80 29.43 10.51
CA TYR A 419 -16.20 28.30 9.69
C TYR A 419 -17.68 28.37 9.28
N LYS A 420 -17.96 27.82 8.09
CA LYS A 420 -19.32 27.63 7.58
C LYS A 420 -19.47 26.18 7.15
N ILE A 421 -20.52 25.51 7.61
CA ILE A 421 -20.84 24.14 7.19
C ILE A 421 -21.95 24.19 6.15
N ARG A 422 -21.73 23.54 5.01
CA ARG A 422 -22.74 23.34 3.97
C ARG A 422 -23.15 21.87 3.92
N ASP A 423 -24.44 21.63 3.84
CA ASP A 423 -24.99 20.28 3.69
C ASP A 423 -25.16 19.96 2.20
N PHE A 424 -24.47 18.90 1.75
CA PHE A 424 -24.50 18.38 0.38
C PHE A 424 -25.07 16.95 0.32
N MET A 425 -25.93 16.57 1.26
CA MET A 425 -26.55 15.23 1.30
C MET A 425 -27.46 14.91 0.10
N ASN A 426 -27.82 15.92 -0.70
CA ASN A 426 -28.64 15.77 -1.91
C ASN A 426 -27.85 15.44 -3.19
N THR A 427 -26.53 15.25 -3.13
CA THR A 427 -25.77 14.82 -4.32
C THR A 427 -26.02 13.36 -4.65
N ASN A 428 -26.00 13.03 -5.95
CA ASN A 428 -26.35 11.69 -6.45
C ASN A 428 -25.53 10.60 -5.74
N ASN A 429 -26.21 9.81 -4.91
CA ASN A 429 -25.68 8.55 -4.42
C ASN A 429 -25.56 7.61 -5.62
N ALA A 430 -24.36 7.11 -5.90
CA ALA A 430 -24.18 5.94 -6.74
C ALA A 430 -24.82 4.74 -6.04
N LEU A 431 -26.14 4.61 -6.16
CA LEU A 431 -26.89 3.47 -5.69
C LEU A 431 -26.59 2.30 -6.64
N HIS A 432 -26.10 1.20 -6.08
CA HIS A 432 -25.83 -0.07 -6.78
C HIS A 432 -24.64 -0.06 -7.75
N PHE A 433 -23.47 0.32 -7.25
CA PHE A 433 -22.21 0.07 -7.93
C PHE A 433 -21.85 -1.43 -7.91
N ARG A 434 -21.58 -2.03 -9.07
CA ARG A 434 -21.38 -3.49 -9.23
C ARG A 434 -19.95 -3.98 -8.93
N GLY A 435 -19.02 -3.06 -8.68
CA GLY A 435 -17.61 -3.41 -8.54
C GLY A 435 -16.85 -3.41 -9.88
N TYR A 436 -15.55 -3.13 -9.83
CA TYR A 436 -14.63 -3.29 -10.96
C TYR A 436 -14.10 -4.71 -11.14
N GLU A 437 -14.54 -5.65 -10.30
CA GLU A 437 -14.14 -7.07 -10.24
C GLU A 437 -12.68 -7.26 -9.81
N SER A 438 -12.03 -8.35 -10.24
CA SER A 438 -10.63 -8.69 -9.90
C SER A 438 -10.40 -8.93 -8.39
N TRP A 439 -11.44 -9.38 -7.68
CA TRP A 439 -11.42 -9.74 -6.27
C TRP A 439 -12.08 -11.11 -6.05
N GLY A 440 -11.37 -12.16 -6.48
CA GLY A 440 -11.84 -13.54 -6.53
C GLY A 440 -11.84 -14.26 -5.18
N GLN A 441 -12.34 -15.50 -5.14
CA GLN A 441 -12.59 -16.26 -3.91
C GLN A 441 -11.35 -16.37 -3.03
N MET A 442 -10.18 -16.68 -3.61
CA MET A 442 -8.94 -16.76 -2.84
C MET A 442 -8.58 -15.43 -2.16
N ASP A 443 -8.75 -14.29 -2.85
CA ASP A 443 -8.52 -12.96 -2.27
C ASP A 443 -9.53 -12.66 -1.15
N ARG A 444 -10.80 -13.07 -1.30
CA ARG A 444 -11.84 -12.94 -0.26
C ARG A 444 -11.48 -13.73 0.99
N ASP A 445 -11.08 -14.99 0.82
CA ASP A 445 -10.67 -15.87 1.92
C ASP A 445 -9.45 -15.31 2.66
N HIS A 446 -8.44 -14.83 1.91
CA HIS A 446 -7.26 -14.21 2.52
C HIS A 446 -7.61 -12.94 3.30
N CYS A 447 -8.43 -12.05 2.73
CA CYS A 447 -8.87 -10.83 3.40
C CYS A 447 -9.64 -11.13 4.69
N ASN A 448 -10.52 -12.13 4.68
CA ASN A 448 -11.26 -12.53 5.88
C ASN A 448 -10.35 -13.11 6.97
N ASN A 449 -9.32 -13.87 6.59
CA ASN A 449 -8.36 -14.44 7.53
C ASN A 449 -7.43 -13.39 8.16
N GLN A 450 -7.18 -12.27 7.49
CA GLN A 450 -6.40 -11.17 8.08
C GLN A 450 -7.04 -10.56 9.35
N LYS A 451 -8.34 -10.79 9.60
CA LYS A 451 -9.01 -10.35 10.84
C LYS A 451 -8.53 -11.12 12.08
N PHE A 452 -7.98 -12.31 11.89
CA PHE A 452 -7.67 -13.27 12.96
C PHE A 452 -6.17 -13.63 13.06
N ASP A 453 -5.40 -13.33 12.02
CA ASP A 453 -3.96 -13.64 11.90
C ASP A 453 -3.02 -12.58 12.52
N ILE A 454 -3.56 -11.66 13.34
CA ILE A 454 -2.88 -10.45 13.83
C ILE A 454 -2.61 -10.50 15.33
#